data_AF-A0A0D2BPT0-F1
#
_entry.id   AF-A0A0D2BPT0-F1
#
_cell.length_a   1.000
_cell.length_b   1.000
_cell.length_c   1.000
_cell.angle_alpha   90.00
_cell.angle_beta   90.00
_cell.angle_gamma   90.00
#
_symmetry.space_group_name_H-M   'P 1'
#
loop_
_entity.id
_entity.type
_entity.pdbx_description
1 polymer ?
#
loop_
_entity_poly.entity_id
_entity_poly.type
_entity_poly.pdbx_seq_one_letter_code
_entity_poly.pdbx_strand_id
1 'polypeptide(L)'
;MNGEQSVVAPFARVTKPDEVVRFAQVLCSAFSNDALNRYLFLGRESRPDHPKLADDADEKLEYWLPGTRKRFEKGSVLVQSSNWAAVALWIPPGIEKPAFPNTTEPDGVDEYATSVDRLKKKYLGDRLHWSLNLIGRAPDRPDKGKYLTTTCMAYKPKPNPQFLPFTVLTMRFPKCGF
;
A
#
# COMPACT_ATOMS: atom_id res chain seq x y z
N MET A 1 -0.04 6.22 27.32
CA MET A 1 1.43 6.31 27.28
C MET A 1 1.84 6.60 25.83
N ASN A 2 2.13 7.86 25.51
CA ASN A 2 2.52 8.29 24.16
C ASN A 2 4.02 8.08 23.98
N GLY A 3 4.40 6.87 23.55
CA GLY A 3 5.76 6.61 23.09
C GLY A 3 5.90 7.10 21.65
N GLU A 4 6.56 8.24 21.46
CA GLU A 4 6.83 8.80 20.13
C GLU A 4 7.66 7.80 19.30
N GLN A 5 7.09 7.36 18.18
CA GLN A 5 7.67 6.36 17.28
C GLN A 5 8.57 7.10 16.27
N SER A 6 9.87 6.82 16.26
CA SER A 6 10.81 7.51 15.38
C SER A 6 10.91 6.86 14.00
N VAL A 7 10.81 7.68 12.95
CA VAL A 7 11.14 7.33 11.58
C VAL A 7 12.55 7.88 11.32
N VAL A 8 13.50 7.02 10.93
CA VAL A 8 14.91 7.42 10.74
C VAL A 8 15.08 7.99 9.32
N ALA A 9 15.84 9.07 9.15
CA ALA A 9 16.18 9.58 7.82
C ALA A 9 16.78 8.46 6.93
N PRO A 10 16.47 8.42 5.61
CA PRO A 10 15.83 9.45 4.80
C PRO A 10 14.29 9.35 4.76
N PHE A 11 13.68 8.70 5.76
CA PHE A 11 12.25 8.53 5.85
C PHE A 11 11.61 9.63 6.69
N ALA A 12 10.38 10.02 6.32
CA ALA A 12 9.56 10.92 7.13
C ALA A 12 8.14 10.38 7.21
N ARG A 13 7.52 10.54 8.39
CA ARG A 13 6.11 10.22 8.59
C ARG A 13 5.23 11.30 7.95
N VAL A 14 4.20 10.88 7.24
CA VAL A 14 3.11 11.76 6.80
C VAL A 14 2.30 12.16 8.03
N THR A 15 2.12 13.47 8.23
CA THR A 15 1.41 14.02 9.39
C THR A 15 0.38 15.07 9.01
N LYS A 16 0.44 15.62 7.79
CA LYS A 16 -0.46 16.68 7.33
C LYS A 16 -1.44 16.17 6.27
N PRO A 17 -2.66 16.73 6.17
CA PRO A 17 -3.63 16.35 5.13
C PRO A 17 -3.09 16.50 3.70
N ASP A 18 -2.34 17.57 3.38
CA ASP A 18 -1.79 17.78 2.03
C ASP A 18 -0.73 16.73 1.65
N GLU A 19 0.00 16.23 2.65
CA GLU A 19 0.97 15.14 2.48
C GLU A 19 0.27 13.81 2.16
N VAL A 20 -0.97 13.61 2.62
CA VAL A 20 -1.78 12.43 2.26
C VAL A 20 -2.14 12.45 0.77
N VAL A 21 -2.46 13.64 0.22
CA VAL A 21 -2.71 13.81 -1.21
C VAL A 21 -1.46 13.45 -2.00
N ARG A 22 -0.30 13.96 -1.59
CA ARG A 22 0.98 13.65 -2.25
C ARG A 22 1.34 12.17 -2.15
N PHE A 23 1.07 11.54 -1.02
CA PHE A 23 1.25 10.10 -0.83
C PHE A 23 0.39 9.29 -1.81
N ALA A 24 -0.89 9.64 -1.95
CA ALA A 24 -1.81 8.97 -2.88
C ALA A 24 -1.36 9.14 -4.34
N GLN A 25 -0.85 10.31 -4.73
CA GLN A 25 -0.26 10.54 -6.06
C GLN A 25 0.90 9.57 -6.34
N VAL A 26 1.82 9.39 -5.39
CA VAL A 26 2.94 8.44 -5.57
C VAL A 26 2.45 7.00 -5.68
N LEU A 27 1.45 6.59 -4.89
CA LEU A 27 0.84 5.26 -5.03
C LEU A 27 0.19 5.09 -6.40
N CYS A 28 -0.62 6.05 -6.84
CA CYS A 28 -1.26 6.05 -8.14
C CYS A 28 -0.24 5.84 -9.26
N SER A 29 0.85 6.61 -9.27
CA SER A 29 1.91 6.45 -10.26
C SER A 29 2.66 5.11 -10.14
N ALA A 30 2.88 4.62 -8.91
CA ALA A 30 3.57 3.34 -8.69
C ALA A 30 2.76 2.13 -9.19
N PHE A 31 1.43 2.20 -9.12
CA PHE A 31 0.52 1.10 -9.43
C PHE A 31 -0.20 1.26 -10.78
N SER A 32 0.09 2.31 -11.55
CA SER A 32 -0.61 2.61 -12.81
C SER A 32 -0.59 1.46 -13.82
N ASN A 33 0.50 0.68 -13.84
CA ASN A 33 0.69 -0.46 -14.75
C ASN A 33 0.67 -1.83 -14.04
N ASP A 34 0.36 -1.87 -12.74
CA ASP A 34 0.26 -3.13 -11.99
C ASP A 34 -0.99 -3.91 -12.43
N ALA A 35 -0.83 -5.21 -12.71
CA ALA A 35 -1.90 -6.03 -13.29
C ALA A 35 -3.10 -6.17 -12.34
N LEU A 36 -2.85 -6.32 -11.04
CA LEU A 36 -3.92 -6.41 -10.05
C LEU A 36 -4.64 -5.07 -9.90
N ASN A 37 -3.91 -3.97 -9.69
CA ASN A 37 -4.54 -2.67 -9.53
C ASN A 37 -5.28 -2.22 -10.79
N ARG A 38 -4.76 -2.51 -11.98
CA ARG A 38 -5.47 -2.29 -13.24
C ARG A 38 -6.79 -3.05 -13.28
N TYR A 39 -6.81 -4.30 -12.84
CA TYR A 39 -8.04 -5.09 -12.73
C TYR A 39 -8.99 -4.54 -11.66
N LEU A 40 -8.48 -4.13 -10.50
CA LEU A 40 -9.30 -3.52 -9.45
C LEU A 40 -9.93 -2.19 -9.87
N PHE A 41 -9.27 -1.44 -10.75
CA PHE A 41 -9.73 -0.15 -11.25
C PHE A 41 -10.67 -0.27 -12.46
N LEU A 42 -10.38 -1.17 -13.40
CA LEU A 42 -11.11 -1.31 -14.67
C LEU A 42 -12.07 -2.51 -14.73
N GLY A 43 -12.00 -3.43 -13.75
CA GLY A 43 -12.75 -4.68 -13.76
C GLY A 43 -12.49 -5.53 -15.01
N ARG A 44 -13.57 -5.99 -15.65
CA ARG A 44 -13.51 -6.82 -16.88
C ARG A 44 -12.88 -6.11 -18.08
N GLU A 45 -12.80 -4.78 -18.07
CA GLU A 45 -12.17 -4.02 -19.15
C GLU A 45 -10.64 -3.94 -19.01
N SER A 46 -10.06 -4.53 -17.98
CA SER A 46 -8.62 -4.53 -17.72
C SER A 46 -7.81 -5.08 -18.88
N ARG A 47 -7.10 -4.19 -19.58
CA ARG A 47 -6.11 -4.49 -20.61
C ARG A 47 -4.96 -3.48 -20.56
N PRO A 48 -3.71 -3.87 -20.87
CA PRO A 48 -2.53 -2.99 -20.75
C PRO A 48 -2.69 -1.63 -21.43
N ASP A 49 -3.38 -1.57 -22.56
CA ASP A 49 -3.54 -0.36 -23.38
C ASP A 49 -4.92 0.30 -23.23
N HIS A 50 -5.59 0.11 -22.10
CA HIS A 50 -6.90 0.72 -21.89
C HIS A 50 -6.76 2.27 -21.81
N PRO A 51 -7.53 3.07 -22.59
CA PRO A 51 -7.36 4.53 -22.66
C PRO A 51 -7.40 5.24 -21.29
N LYS A 52 -8.26 4.79 -20.37
CA LYS A 52 -8.32 5.28 -18.98
C LYS A 52 -7.00 5.15 -18.19
N LEU A 53 -6.06 4.32 -18.65
CA LEU A 53 -4.73 4.21 -18.04
C LEU A 53 -3.73 5.24 -18.57
N ALA A 54 -3.97 5.84 -19.73
CA ALA A 54 -3.11 6.87 -20.30
C ALA A 54 -3.57 8.28 -19.87
N ASP A 55 -4.88 8.54 -19.87
CA ASP A 55 -5.37 9.91 -20.04
C ASP A 55 -5.89 10.60 -18.77
N ASP A 56 -6.09 9.88 -17.66
CA ASP A 56 -6.76 10.48 -16.49
C ASP A 56 -5.99 10.25 -15.18
N ALA A 57 -5.07 11.16 -14.87
CA ALA A 57 -4.36 11.17 -13.59
C ALA A 57 -5.29 11.56 -12.43
N ASP A 58 -6.33 12.35 -12.71
CA ASP A 58 -7.26 12.85 -11.70
C ASP A 58 -8.26 11.77 -11.31
N GLU A 59 -8.87 11.03 -12.26
CA GLU A 59 -9.77 9.90 -12.00
C GLU A 59 -9.06 8.80 -11.17
N LYS A 60 -7.79 8.52 -11.47
CA LYS A 60 -7.01 7.56 -10.67
C LYS A 60 -6.71 8.10 -9.27
N LEU A 61 -6.42 9.39 -9.13
CA LEU A 61 -6.22 9.99 -7.81
C LEU A 61 -7.53 9.97 -7.01
N GLU A 62 -8.67 10.23 -7.64
CA GLU A 62 -10.01 10.12 -7.04
C GLU A 62 -10.31 8.69 -6.56
N TYR A 63 -9.80 7.67 -7.26
CA TYR A 63 -9.85 6.28 -6.79
C TYR A 63 -8.97 6.05 -5.54
N TRP A 64 -7.70 6.47 -5.56
CA TRP A 64 -6.74 6.16 -4.50
C TRP A 64 -6.89 7.00 -3.22
N LEU A 65 -7.26 8.29 -3.37
CA LEU A 65 -7.21 9.27 -2.30
C LEU A 65 -8.20 8.95 -1.15
N PRO A 66 -9.48 8.62 -1.39
CA PRO A 66 -10.41 8.31 -0.31
C PRO A 66 -9.97 7.11 0.52
N GLY A 67 -9.49 6.05 -0.12
CA GLY A 67 -8.96 4.85 0.54
C GLY A 67 -7.69 5.13 1.36
N THR A 68 -6.83 6.02 0.87
CA THR A 68 -5.61 6.44 1.57
C THR A 68 -5.93 7.31 2.77
N ARG A 69 -6.82 8.30 2.60
CA ARG A 69 -7.28 9.21 3.66
C ARG A 69 -7.94 8.46 4.81
N LYS A 70 -8.87 7.54 4.51
CA LYS A 70 -9.55 6.72 5.53
C LYS A 70 -8.57 5.87 6.34
N ARG A 71 -7.50 5.36 5.73
CA ARG A 71 -6.43 4.60 6.43
C ARG A 71 -5.62 5.50 7.35
N PHE A 72 -5.26 6.69 6.89
CA PHE A 72 -4.56 7.69 7.68
C PHE A 72 -5.38 8.09 8.92
N GLU A 73 -6.66 8.41 8.73
CA GLU A 73 -7.59 8.78 9.81
C GLU A 73 -7.81 7.65 10.84
N LYS A 74 -7.86 6.38 10.39
CA LYS A 74 -7.94 5.21 11.27
C LYS A 74 -6.62 4.85 11.97
N GLY A 75 -5.58 5.67 11.85
CA GLY A 75 -4.32 5.47 12.58
C GLY A 75 -3.28 4.63 11.85
N SER A 76 -3.41 4.42 10.53
CA SER A 76 -2.32 3.83 9.74
C SER A 76 -1.11 4.77 9.71
N VAL A 77 0.09 4.19 9.66
CA VAL A 77 1.35 4.94 9.56
C VAL A 77 1.76 5.02 8.09
N LEU A 78 1.69 6.24 7.54
CA LEU A 78 2.14 6.55 6.19
C LEU A 78 3.55 7.15 6.27
N VAL A 79 4.46 6.61 5.46
CA VAL A 79 5.88 7.01 5.43
C VAL A 79 6.28 7.32 4.01
N GLN A 80 6.99 8.43 3.80
CA GLN A 80 7.66 8.75 2.53
C GLN A 80 9.18 8.66 2.69
N SER A 81 9.89 8.48 1.58
CA SER A 81 11.36 8.48 1.54
C SER A 81 11.88 9.48 0.52
N SER A 82 13.01 10.13 0.86
CA SER A 82 13.85 10.88 -0.09
C SER A 82 13.07 11.81 -1.01
N ASN A 83 12.27 12.71 -0.43
CA ASN A 83 11.41 13.64 -1.16
C ASN A 83 10.44 12.92 -2.12
N TRP A 84 9.62 12.04 -1.55
CA TRP A 84 8.56 11.32 -2.26
C TRP A 84 9.04 10.31 -3.33
N ALA A 85 10.30 9.86 -3.25
CA ALA A 85 10.82 8.84 -4.16
C ALA A 85 10.15 7.47 -3.97
N ALA A 86 9.70 7.18 -2.74
CA ALA A 86 8.91 6.01 -2.42
C ALA A 86 8.03 6.28 -1.20
N VAL A 87 6.98 5.49 -1.05
CA VAL A 87 5.98 5.58 0.01
C VAL A 87 5.64 4.19 0.54
N ALA A 88 5.30 4.09 1.83
CA ALA A 88 4.81 2.87 2.46
C ALA A 88 3.67 3.16 3.44
N LEU A 89 2.69 2.26 3.47
CA LEU A 89 1.54 2.30 4.36
C LEU A 89 1.56 1.08 5.29
N TRP A 90 1.68 1.36 6.58
CA TRP A 90 1.66 0.35 7.63
C TRP A 90 0.36 0.43 8.41
N ILE A 91 -0.26 -0.71 8.65
CA ILE A 91 -1.43 -0.83 9.52
C ILE A 91 -0.96 -1.43 10.87
N PRO A 92 -1.15 -0.72 11.98
CA PRO A 92 -0.83 -1.23 13.31
C PRO A 92 -1.68 -2.44 13.70
N PRO A 93 -1.18 -3.30 14.61
CA PRO A 93 -1.97 -4.36 15.19
C PRO A 93 -3.22 -3.80 15.90
N GLY A 94 -4.35 -4.49 15.74
CA GLY A 94 -5.63 -4.09 16.35
C GLY A 94 -6.40 -3.01 15.60
N ILE A 95 -5.82 -2.44 14.53
CA ILE A 95 -6.53 -1.54 13.63
C ILE A 95 -7.22 -2.36 12.54
N GLU A 96 -8.54 -2.27 12.48
CA GLU A 96 -9.33 -2.86 11.40
C GLU A 96 -9.00 -2.17 10.06
N LYS A 97 -8.57 -2.97 9.08
CA LYS A 97 -8.25 -2.47 7.73
C LYS A 97 -9.54 -1.93 7.09
N PRO A 98 -9.63 -0.63 6.79
CA PRO A 98 -10.81 -0.11 6.10
C PRO A 98 -10.90 -0.70 4.69
N ALA A 99 -12.11 -1.05 4.27
CA ALA A 99 -12.41 -1.38 2.88
C ALA A 99 -11.95 -0.24 1.96
N PHE A 100 -11.39 -0.59 0.80
CA PHE A 100 -11.10 0.39 -0.24
C PHE A 100 -12.44 0.79 -0.87
N PRO A 101 -12.72 2.09 -1.04
CA PRO A 101 -13.98 2.54 -1.63
C PRO A 101 -14.07 2.16 -3.11
N ASN A 102 -15.29 1.86 -3.55
CA ASN A 102 -15.69 1.74 -4.96
C ASN A 102 -14.94 0.68 -5.79
N THR A 103 -14.85 -0.55 -5.29
CA THR A 103 -14.89 -1.67 -6.24
C THR A 103 -16.36 -1.93 -6.54
N THR A 104 -16.81 -1.57 -7.74
CA THR A 104 -18.01 -2.17 -8.33
C THR A 104 -17.66 -3.64 -8.52
N GLU A 105 -17.73 -4.44 -7.45
CA GLU A 105 -17.00 -5.70 -7.22
C GLU A 105 -16.90 -6.53 -8.50
N PRO A 106 -15.77 -6.42 -9.24
CA PRO A 106 -15.53 -7.28 -10.38
C PRO A 106 -15.42 -8.71 -9.88
N ASP A 107 -16.09 -9.65 -10.55
CA ASP A 107 -16.03 -11.08 -10.25
C ASP A 107 -14.57 -11.55 -10.06
N GLY A 108 -14.17 -11.81 -8.82
CA GLY A 108 -12.80 -12.23 -8.46
C GLY A 108 -12.10 -11.37 -7.40
N VAL A 109 -12.57 -10.15 -7.13
CA VAL A 109 -12.03 -9.33 -6.02
C VAL A 109 -12.36 -9.96 -4.66
N ASP A 110 -13.58 -10.47 -4.51
CA ASP A 110 -14.01 -11.19 -3.32
C ASP A 110 -13.26 -12.50 -3.14
N GLU A 111 -13.01 -13.22 -4.24
CA GLU A 111 -12.24 -14.46 -4.22
C GLU A 111 -10.79 -14.19 -3.78
N TYR A 112 -10.19 -13.12 -4.32
CA TYR A 112 -8.85 -12.68 -3.92
C TYR A 112 -8.82 -12.28 -2.45
N ALA A 113 -9.73 -11.41 -2.01
CA ALA A 113 -9.80 -10.94 -0.62
C ALA A 113 -9.99 -12.12 0.35
N THR A 114 -10.95 -12.99 0.07
CA THR A 114 -11.24 -14.20 0.84
C THR A 114 -10.03 -15.13 0.89
N SER A 115 -9.34 -15.33 -0.24
CA SER A 115 -8.15 -16.17 -0.31
C SER A 115 -7.00 -15.61 0.53
N VAL A 116 -6.76 -14.30 0.44
CA VAL A 116 -5.74 -13.61 1.23
C VAL A 116 -6.06 -13.70 2.73
N ASP A 117 -7.31 -13.49 3.12
CA ASP A 117 -7.70 -13.53 4.53
C ASP A 117 -7.67 -14.95 5.10
N ARG A 118 -8.05 -15.96 4.31
CA ARG A 118 -7.86 -17.38 4.66
C ARG A 118 -6.38 -17.71 4.86
N LEU A 119 -5.50 -17.26 3.97
CA LEU A 119 -4.05 -17.48 4.09
C LEU A 119 -3.47 -16.78 5.32
N LYS A 120 -3.86 -15.53 5.57
CA LYS A 120 -3.47 -14.82 6.79
C LYS A 120 -3.92 -15.57 8.03
N LYS A 121 -5.17 -16.04 8.09
CA LYS A 121 -5.66 -16.82 9.22
C LYS A 121 -4.87 -18.12 9.39
N LYS A 122 -4.54 -18.82 8.31
CA LYS A 122 -3.74 -20.06 8.35
C LYS A 122 -2.34 -19.84 8.94
N TYR A 123 -1.64 -18.78 8.54
CA TYR A 123 -0.23 -18.58 8.92
C TYR A 123 -0.04 -17.70 10.16
N LEU A 124 -0.91 -16.71 10.35
CA LEU A 124 -0.81 -15.75 11.45
C LEU A 124 -1.73 -16.14 12.62
N GLY A 125 -2.79 -16.90 12.37
CA GLY A 125 -3.83 -17.20 13.37
C GLY A 125 -4.54 -15.92 13.82
N ASP A 126 -4.93 -15.88 15.09
CA ASP A 126 -5.56 -14.70 15.71
C ASP A 126 -4.53 -13.71 16.29
N ARG A 127 -3.24 -13.86 15.94
CA ARG A 127 -2.18 -13.01 16.46
C ARG A 127 -2.22 -11.63 15.83
N LEU A 128 -2.22 -10.63 16.69
CA LEU A 128 -2.04 -9.23 16.32
C LEU A 128 -0.65 -9.03 15.69
N HIS A 129 -0.61 -8.35 14.54
CA HIS A 129 0.62 -8.15 13.77
C HIS A 129 0.62 -6.81 13.05
N TRP A 130 1.81 -6.31 12.76
CA TRP A 130 1.98 -5.18 11.84
C TRP A 130 1.82 -5.66 10.40
N SER A 131 1.04 -4.93 9.61
CA SER A 131 0.82 -5.21 8.20
C SER A 131 1.39 -4.10 7.34
N LEU A 132 2.43 -4.40 6.56
CA LEU A 132 2.80 -3.55 5.42
C LEU A 132 1.74 -3.72 4.34
N ASN A 133 0.78 -2.80 4.25
CA ASN A 133 -0.36 -2.94 3.35
C ASN A 133 -0.04 -2.47 1.93
N LEU A 134 0.69 -1.38 1.77
CA LEU A 134 1.09 -0.84 0.46
C LEU A 134 2.53 -0.35 0.51
N ILE A 135 3.25 -0.55 -0.59
CA ILE A 135 4.54 0.07 -0.85
C ILE A 135 4.63 0.44 -2.32
N GLY A 136 4.96 1.70 -2.59
CA GLY A 136 5.01 2.26 -3.93
C GLY A 136 6.31 3.04 -4.14
N ARG A 137 6.82 3.01 -5.36
CA ARG A 137 7.98 3.78 -5.79
C ARG A 137 7.55 4.69 -6.94
N ALA A 138 7.96 5.95 -6.92
CA ALA A 138 7.75 6.84 -8.05
C ALA A 138 8.45 6.27 -9.31
N PRO A 139 7.72 6.04 -10.42
CA PRO A 139 8.26 5.36 -11.59
C PRO A 139 9.37 6.16 -12.28
N ASP A 140 9.31 7.49 -12.20
CA ASP A 140 10.17 8.41 -12.96
C ASP A 140 11.57 8.59 -12.35
N ARG A 141 11.86 7.91 -11.23
CA ARG A 141 13.14 8.03 -10.55
C ARG A 141 14.17 7.05 -11.17
N PRO A 142 15.36 7.52 -11.56
CA PRO A 142 16.37 6.72 -12.27
C PRO A 142 17.12 5.70 -11.39
N ASP A 143 17.04 5.86 -10.07
CA ASP A 143 17.79 5.13 -9.05
C ASP A 143 17.16 3.77 -8.68
N LYS A 144 17.08 2.87 -9.67
CA LYS A 144 16.45 1.54 -9.55
C LYS A 144 17.10 0.71 -8.42
N GLY A 145 16.34 0.38 -7.37
CA GLY A 145 16.65 -0.73 -6.45
C GLY A 145 17.06 -0.40 -5.00
N LYS A 146 17.56 0.80 -4.67
CA LYS A 146 17.98 1.11 -3.28
C LYS A 146 16.83 1.49 -2.33
N TYR A 147 15.69 1.91 -2.86
CA TYR A 147 14.63 2.53 -2.06
C TYR A 147 13.60 1.54 -1.54
N LEU A 148 13.23 0.49 -2.31
CA LEU A 148 12.19 -0.45 -1.89
C LEU A 148 12.60 -1.28 -0.66
N THR A 149 13.79 -1.88 -0.68
CA THR A 149 14.31 -2.66 0.47
C THR A 149 14.47 -1.79 1.72
N THR A 150 14.93 -0.55 1.56
CA THR A 150 15.14 0.37 2.69
C THR A 150 13.80 0.94 3.19
N THR A 151 12.83 1.24 2.32
CA THR A 151 11.48 1.70 2.70
C THR A 151 10.66 0.60 3.37
N CYS A 152 10.80 -0.67 2.95
CA CYS A 152 10.25 -1.83 3.69
C CYS A 152 10.78 -1.92 5.12
N MET A 153 12.00 -1.41 5.37
CA MET A 153 12.68 -1.46 6.66
C MET A 153 12.62 -0.14 7.44
N ALA A 154 12.01 0.90 6.85
CA ALA A 154 11.96 2.27 7.38
C ALA A 154 11.17 2.38 8.68
N TYR A 155 10.20 1.48 8.87
CA TYR A 155 9.39 1.41 10.07
C TYR A 155 9.73 0.13 10.83
N LYS A 156 10.50 0.27 11.90
CA LYS A 156 10.71 -0.78 12.89
C LYS A 156 9.78 -0.51 14.07
N PRO A 157 8.60 -1.15 14.14
CA PRO A 157 7.80 -1.05 15.36
C PRO A 157 8.61 -1.55 16.55
N LYS A 158 8.41 -0.98 17.73
CA LYS A 158 9.04 -1.50 18.94
C LYS A 158 8.70 -2.98 19.08
N PRO A 159 9.69 -3.86 19.32
CA PRO A 159 9.42 -5.28 19.53
C PRO A 159 8.48 -5.42 20.73
N ASN A 160 7.32 -6.04 20.48
CA ASN A 160 6.37 -6.42 21.52
C ASN A 160 6.22 -7.95 21.43
N PRO A 161 6.50 -8.71 22.50
CA PRO A 161 6.42 -10.17 22.49
C PRO A 161 5.00 -10.70 22.22
N GLN A 162 3.96 -9.87 22.32
CA GLN A 162 2.59 -10.23 21.96
C GLN A 162 2.30 -10.13 20.45
N PHE A 163 3.21 -9.51 19.66
CA PHE A 163 3.01 -9.28 18.23
C PHE A 163 4.05 -10.03 17.39
N LEU A 164 3.62 -10.55 16.24
CA LEU A 164 4.57 -11.01 15.22
C LEU A 164 5.34 -9.79 14.66
N PRO A 165 6.67 -9.92 14.42
CA PRO A 165 7.53 -8.78 14.18
C PRO A 165 7.13 -7.96 12.94
N PHE A 166 6.72 -8.60 11.85
CA PHE A 166 6.18 -7.94 10.66
C PHE A 166 5.57 -8.98 9.71
N THR A 167 4.44 -8.66 9.08
CA THR A 167 3.96 -9.38 7.89
C THR A 167 4.13 -8.48 6.68
N VAL A 168 4.97 -8.91 5.75
CA VAL A 168 5.09 -8.32 4.43
C VAL A 168 4.36 -9.26 3.48
N LEU A 169 3.14 -8.90 3.09
CA LEU A 169 2.52 -9.54 1.92
C LEU A 169 3.13 -8.88 0.68
N THR A 170 4.36 -9.29 0.32
CA THR A 170 4.91 -8.91 -0.97
C THR A 170 4.18 -9.71 -2.02
N MET A 171 3.42 -9.03 -2.87
CA MET A 171 3.02 -9.58 -4.16
C MET A 171 4.30 -9.73 -5.00
N ARG A 172 5.05 -10.82 -4.77
CA ARG A 172 5.96 -11.35 -5.79
C ARG A 172 5.08 -12.17 -6.72
N PHE A 173 4.66 -11.58 -7.84
CA PHE A 173 4.30 -12.41 -8.97
C PHE A 173 5.57 -13.11 -9.47
N PRO A 174 5.53 -14.42 -9.73
CA PRO A 174 6.60 -15.06 -10.48
C PRO A 174 6.76 -14.32 -11.80
N LYS A 175 8.00 -14.17 -12.27
CA LYS A 175 8.27 -13.75 -13.64
C LYS A 175 7.52 -14.70 -14.56
N CYS A 176 6.34 -14.31 -15.04
CA CYS A 176 5.74 -14.94 -16.19
C CYS A 176 6.56 -14.47 -17.39
N GLY A 177 7.51 -15.30 -17.80
CA GLY A 177 8.08 -15.20 -19.13
C GLY A 177 7.03 -15.64 -20.13
N PHE A 178 6.68 -14.75 -21.04
CA PHE A 178 6.40 -14.99 -22.45
C PHE A 178 6.79 -13.71 -23.20
#